data_AF-A0A0A9X7W4-F1
#
_entry.id   AF-A0A0A9X7W4-F1
#
_cell.length_a   1.000
_cell.length_b   1.000
_cell.length_c   1.000
_cell.angle_alpha   90.00
_cell.angle_beta   90.00
_cell.angle_gamma   90.00
#
_symmetry.space_group_name_H-M   'P 1'
#
loop_
_entity.id
_entity.type
_entity.pdbx_description
1 polymer ?
#
loop_
_entity_poly.entity_id
_entity_poly.type
_entity_poly.pdbx_seq_one_letter_code
_entity_poly.pdbx_strand_id
1 'polypeptide(L)'
;FCTKSFNRPPTMRLETVLIWFIFGFCSLVWDTEGAPIPPITKFTRGFKQRVEYIKAVIHKSNLDKGTPPNSKTRAYSKSMSPYKNDDAGHLIAARLGGTGRETYNIVPQNLAQNRGAWRTQVEAPIYDSVAKGNVVTYEVWPVYKGKKATRPSSLRYRARTSKGKLVVSGTMSNPVPSRMFSYDSIDDGNQDVENYEVPVEENFEEEQINGQNSNEEMLPYWFDEVNVNE
;
A
#
# COMPACT_ATOMS: atom_id res chain seq x y z
N PHE A 1 -47.51 -47.85 51.80
CA PHE A 1 -47.61 -46.62 52.60
C PHE A 1 -46.24 -45.96 52.69
N CYS A 2 -46.03 -44.79 52.08
CA CYS A 2 -45.35 -43.66 52.73
C CYS A 2 -45.48 -42.42 51.81
N THR A 3 -46.49 -41.61 52.08
CA THR A 3 -46.67 -40.26 51.56
C THR A 3 -45.73 -39.32 52.33
N LYS A 4 -44.91 -38.51 51.65
CA LYS A 4 -44.17 -37.42 52.29
C LYS A 4 -44.73 -36.06 51.89
N SER A 5 -45.12 -35.35 52.94
CA SER A 5 -45.78 -34.04 52.99
C SER A 5 -44.96 -32.90 52.41
N PHE A 6 -45.68 -31.97 51.80
CA PHE A 6 -45.28 -30.63 51.38
C PHE A 6 -44.98 -29.75 52.61
N ASN A 7 -43.94 -28.90 52.55
CA ASN A 7 -43.78 -27.74 53.43
C ASN A 7 -43.16 -26.58 52.64
N ARG A 8 -43.75 -25.39 52.83
CA ARG A 8 -43.51 -24.14 52.08
C ARG A 8 -42.13 -23.53 52.38
N PRO A 9 -41.54 -22.75 51.45
CA PRO A 9 -40.27 -22.06 51.70
C PRO A 9 -40.44 -20.85 52.63
N PRO A 10 -39.45 -20.56 53.49
CA PRO A 10 -39.46 -19.37 54.32
C PRO A 10 -39.17 -18.10 53.52
N THR A 11 -39.85 -17.04 53.98
CA THR A 11 -39.77 -15.63 53.59
C THR A 11 -38.34 -15.09 53.52
N MET A 12 -37.96 -14.53 52.37
CA MET A 12 -36.70 -13.79 52.19
C MET A 12 -36.75 -12.47 52.96
N ARG A 13 -35.82 -12.28 53.89
CA ARG A 13 -35.55 -10.98 54.50
C ARG A 13 -34.64 -10.17 53.57
N LEU A 14 -35.16 -9.02 53.18
CA LEU A 14 -34.45 -7.86 52.66
C LEU A 14 -33.33 -7.51 53.66
N GLU A 15 -32.10 -7.32 53.18
CA GLU A 15 -30.98 -6.52 53.74
C GLU A 15 -29.65 -7.14 53.27
N THR A 16 -28.75 -6.29 52.76
CA THR A 16 -27.37 -6.55 52.27
C THR A 16 -27.20 -6.81 50.77
N VAL A 17 -27.50 -5.79 49.96
CA VAL A 17 -26.87 -5.58 48.65
C VAL A 17 -25.55 -4.84 48.88
N LEU A 18 -24.41 -5.52 48.83
CA LEU A 18 -23.11 -4.86 48.69
C LEU A 18 -22.12 -5.74 47.90
N ILE A 19 -21.96 -5.36 46.64
CA ILE A 19 -20.71 -5.30 45.85
C ILE A 19 -19.77 -6.52 45.96
N TRP A 20 -19.84 -7.39 44.95
CA TRP A 20 -18.67 -8.04 44.33
C TRP A 20 -18.93 -8.25 42.82
N PHE A 21 -19.21 -7.16 42.11
CA PHE A 21 -18.89 -7.07 40.68
C PHE A 21 -17.54 -6.37 40.60
N ILE A 22 -16.46 -7.12 40.42
CA ILE A 22 -15.18 -6.75 39.79
C ILE A 22 -14.26 -7.91 40.12
N PHE A 23 -14.05 -8.82 39.18
CA PHE A 23 -12.80 -9.55 38.93
C PHE A 23 -13.12 -10.62 37.88
N GLY A 24 -12.82 -10.35 36.62
CA GLY A 24 -12.81 -11.42 35.62
C GLY A 24 -13.14 -11.06 34.18
N PHE A 25 -13.51 -9.82 33.86
CA PHE A 25 -13.34 -9.36 32.48
C PHE A 25 -11.89 -8.90 32.32
N CYS A 26 -10.98 -9.87 32.30
CA CYS A 26 -9.76 -9.70 31.52
C CYS A 26 -10.26 -9.50 30.10
N SER A 27 -10.42 -8.24 29.71
CA SER A 27 -10.61 -7.86 28.33
C SER A 27 -9.34 -8.32 27.61
N LEU A 28 -9.34 -9.59 27.19
CA LEU A 28 -8.61 -9.98 26.00
C LEU A 28 -9.27 -9.12 24.92
N VAL A 29 -8.70 -7.95 24.68
CA VAL A 29 -8.99 -7.16 23.50
C VAL A 29 -8.40 -7.99 22.38
N TRP A 30 -9.15 -8.98 21.91
CA TRP A 30 -8.96 -9.49 20.58
C TRP A 30 -9.14 -8.26 19.70
N ASP A 31 -8.07 -7.81 19.07
CA ASP A 31 -8.15 -6.96 17.89
C ASP A 31 -9.01 -7.73 16.89
N THR A 32 -10.33 -7.59 16.96
CA THR A 32 -11.25 -8.08 15.94
C THR A 32 -11.15 -7.13 14.78
N GLU A 33 -9.98 -7.08 14.13
CA GLU A 33 -9.94 -6.71 12.72
C GLU A 33 -10.92 -7.66 12.04
N GLY A 34 -11.94 -7.11 11.39
CA GLY A 34 -12.97 -7.90 10.69
C GLY A 34 -12.32 -8.89 9.71
N ALA A 35 -13.11 -9.86 9.23
CA ALA A 35 -12.63 -10.83 8.26
C ALA A 35 -11.93 -10.11 7.09
N PRO A 36 -10.75 -10.58 6.64
CA PRO A 36 -10.03 -9.92 5.55
C PRO A 36 -10.90 -9.83 4.29
N ILE A 37 -10.89 -8.66 3.64
CA ILE A 37 -11.60 -8.44 2.37
C ILE A 37 -10.93 -9.28 1.27
N PRO A 38 -11.69 -10.13 0.54
CA PRO A 38 -11.16 -10.92 -0.58
C PRO A 38 -10.41 -10.05 -1.61
N PRO A 39 -9.36 -10.57 -2.27
CA PRO A 39 -8.86 -11.95 -2.23
C PRO A 39 -7.91 -12.25 -1.06
N ILE A 40 -7.73 -11.31 -0.14
CA ILE A 40 -6.88 -11.51 1.03
C ILE A 40 -7.57 -12.52 1.94
N THR A 41 -6.83 -13.52 2.40
CA THR A 41 -7.35 -14.65 3.19
C THR A 41 -6.75 -14.70 4.57
N LYS A 42 -5.54 -14.15 4.75
CA LYS A 42 -4.83 -14.12 6.02
C LYS A 42 -3.86 -12.96 6.04
N PHE A 43 -3.71 -12.35 7.21
CA PHE A 43 -2.64 -11.41 7.50
C PHE A 43 -2.23 -11.54 8.97
N THR A 44 -1.07 -11.00 9.33
CA THR A 44 -0.66 -10.84 10.73
C THR A 44 -0.14 -9.44 10.98
N ARG A 45 -0.35 -8.97 12.20
CA ARG A 45 0.07 -7.66 12.67
C ARG A 45 1.12 -7.82 13.76
N GLY A 46 2.03 -6.84 13.86
CA GLY A 46 3.03 -6.76 14.90
C GLY A 46 3.04 -5.39 15.56
N PHE A 47 4.23 -4.95 15.97
CA PHE A 47 4.43 -3.67 16.65
C PHE A 47 3.72 -2.49 15.94
N LYS A 48 2.89 -1.74 16.69
CA LYS A 48 2.06 -0.64 16.19
C LYS A 48 1.17 -1.02 15.00
N GLN A 49 0.60 -2.23 15.02
CA GLN A 49 -0.22 -2.78 13.94
C GLN A 49 0.49 -2.78 12.57
N ARG A 50 1.82 -2.82 12.51
CA ARG A 50 2.53 -3.01 11.23
C ARG A 50 2.20 -4.40 10.67
N VAL A 51 2.14 -4.53 9.35
CA VAL A 51 1.88 -5.81 8.69
C VAL A 51 3.14 -6.68 8.73
N GLU A 52 3.06 -7.91 9.24
CA GLU A 52 4.20 -8.84 9.27
C GLU A 52 4.06 -9.97 8.25
N TYR A 53 2.84 -10.25 7.82
CA TYR A 53 2.53 -11.22 6.77
C TYR A 53 1.18 -10.90 6.14
N ILE A 54 1.04 -11.19 4.85
CA ILE A 54 -0.23 -11.20 4.15
C ILE A 54 -0.26 -12.29 3.08
N LYS A 55 -1.45 -12.89 2.90
CA LYS A 55 -1.73 -13.94 1.94
C LYS A 55 -3.01 -13.63 1.18
N ALA A 56 -2.97 -13.76 -0.13
CA ALA A 56 -4.13 -13.72 -1.01
C ALA A 56 -4.25 -15.01 -1.83
N VAL A 57 -5.49 -15.40 -2.13
CA VAL A 57 -5.80 -16.43 -3.12
C VAL A 57 -6.55 -15.74 -4.25
N ILE A 58 -5.87 -15.58 -5.38
CA ILE A 58 -6.30 -14.71 -6.47
C ILE A 58 -6.91 -15.57 -7.57
N HIS A 59 -8.17 -15.31 -7.86
CA HIS A 59 -8.93 -15.86 -8.98
C HIS A 59 -9.02 -14.83 -10.10
N LYS A 60 -9.33 -15.30 -11.32
CA LYS A 60 -9.59 -14.42 -12.47
C LYS A 60 -10.67 -13.38 -12.19
N SER A 61 -11.67 -13.73 -11.38
CA SER A 61 -12.74 -12.82 -10.95
C SER A 61 -12.29 -11.71 -10.00
N ASN A 62 -11.07 -11.75 -9.45
CA ASN A 62 -10.53 -10.70 -8.58
C ASN A 62 -9.74 -9.63 -9.35
N LEU A 63 -9.28 -9.93 -10.57
CA LEU A 63 -8.46 -8.99 -11.34
C LEU A 63 -9.18 -7.66 -11.54
N ASP A 64 -8.45 -6.57 -11.30
CA ASP A 64 -8.89 -5.19 -11.45
C ASP A 64 -10.10 -4.75 -10.61
N LYS A 65 -10.45 -5.53 -9.57
CA LYS A 65 -11.54 -5.19 -8.63
C LYS A 65 -11.06 -4.62 -7.29
N GLY A 66 -9.74 -4.44 -7.14
CA GLY A 66 -9.18 -3.82 -5.95
C GLY A 66 -9.43 -2.31 -5.93
N THR A 67 -8.97 -1.64 -4.87
CA THR A 67 -9.15 -0.19 -4.73
C THR A 67 -7.83 0.52 -4.46
N PRO A 68 -7.67 1.78 -4.90
CA PRO A 68 -6.50 2.58 -4.54
C PRO A 68 -6.49 2.92 -3.04
N PRO A 69 -5.34 3.36 -2.48
CA PRO A 69 -5.27 3.87 -1.11
C PRO A 69 -6.09 5.15 -0.95
N ASN A 70 -6.83 5.27 0.15
CA ASN A 70 -7.60 6.47 0.50
C ASN A 70 -6.83 7.37 1.49
N SER A 71 -7.44 8.48 1.89
CA SER A 71 -6.85 9.41 2.87
C SER A 71 -6.46 8.72 4.18
N LYS A 72 -7.32 7.84 4.71
CA LYS A 72 -7.07 7.06 5.94
C LYS A 72 -5.83 6.18 5.82
N THR A 73 -5.72 5.36 4.79
CA THR A 73 -4.57 4.45 4.63
C THR A 73 -3.29 5.17 4.24
N ARG A 74 -3.38 6.30 3.53
CA ARG A 74 -2.25 7.20 3.29
C ARG A 74 -1.74 7.82 4.59
N ALA A 75 -2.64 8.34 5.43
CA ALA A 75 -2.28 8.89 6.75
C ALA A 75 -1.64 7.83 7.64
N TYR A 76 -2.20 6.61 7.65
CA TYR A 76 -1.58 5.46 8.32
C TYR A 76 -0.15 5.20 7.80
N SER A 77 0.06 5.11 6.48
CA SER A 77 1.41 4.92 5.92
C SER A 77 2.38 6.01 6.36
N LYS A 78 1.97 7.29 6.32
CA LYS A 78 2.80 8.40 6.80
C LYS A 78 3.13 8.29 8.28
N SER A 79 2.18 7.89 9.12
CA SER A 79 2.40 7.70 10.56
C SER A 79 3.39 6.56 10.88
N MET A 80 3.55 5.62 9.95
CA MET A 80 4.42 4.45 10.07
C MET A 80 5.80 4.68 9.45
N SER A 81 6.02 5.78 8.73
CA SER A 81 7.31 6.10 8.12
C SER A 81 7.99 7.29 8.79
N PRO A 82 9.32 7.22 9.02
CA PRO A 82 10.11 8.42 9.33
C PRO A 82 10.33 9.31 8.08
N TYR A 83 9.95 8.87 6.88
CA TYR A 83 10.21 9.57 5.62
C TYR A 83 8.92 10.11 5.00
N LYS A 84 8.86 11.44 4.84
CA LYS A 84 7.71 12.13 4.23
C LYS A 84 7.46 11.72 2.78
N ASN A 85 8.44 11.15 2.07
CA ASN A 85 8.32 10.81 0.64
C ASN A 85 7.92 9.35 0.37
N ASP A 86 7.73 8.51 1.39
CA ASP A 86 7.16 7.18 1.18
C ASP A 86 5.68 7.26 0.77
N ASP A 87 5.24 6.38 -0.12
CA ASP A 87 3.84 6.23 -0.51
C ASP A 87 3.14 5.16 0.34
N ALA A 88 1.81 5.09 0.23
CA ALA A 88 1.02 3.97 0.73
C ALA A 88 1.16 2.79 -0.24
N GLY A 89 2.17 1.94 0.01
CA GLY A 89 2.47 0.77 -0.81
C GLY A 89 1.49 -0.36 -0.54
N HIS A 90 0.83 -0.83 -1.60
CA HIS A 90 -0.03 -2.01 -1.55
C HIS A 90 0.82 -3.29 -1.47
N LEU A 91 0.54 -4.16 -0.50
CA LEU A 91 1.15 -5.50 -0.47
C LEU A 91 0.48 -6.44 -1.47
N ILE A 92 -0.85 -6.42 -1.52
CA ILE A 92 -1.66 -7.02 -2.57
C ILE A 92 -2.23 -5.88 -3.41
N ALA A 93 -1.79 -5.78 -4.66
CA ALA A 93 -2.11 -4.68 -5.55
C ALA A 93 -3.58 -4.59 -5.94
N ALA A 94 -4.04 -3.39 -6.28
CA ALA A 94 -5.41 -3.16 -6.73
C ALA A 94 -5.78 -3.98 -8.00
N ARG A 95 -4.85 -4.09 -8.97
CA ARG A 95 -5.03 -4.94 -10.17
C ARG A 95 -5.16 -6.43 -9.87
N LEU A 96 -4.72 -6.86 -8.68
CA LEU A 96 -4.86 -8.23 -8.20
C LEU A 96 -6.08 -8.41 -7.29
N GLY A 97 -6.93 -7.39 -7.16
CA GLY A 97 -8.12 -7.41 -6.30
C GLY A 97 -7.89 -6.87 -4.89
N GLY A 98 -6.68 -6.43 -4.54
CA GLY A 98 -6.36 -5.99 -3.18
C GLY A 98 -7.06 -4.68 -2.79
N THR A 99 -7.59 -4.64 -1.56
CA THR A 99 -8.17 -3.41 -0.98
C THR A 99 -7.09 -2.41 -0.61
N GLY A 100 -7.30 -1.15 -0.97
CA GLY A 100 -6.51 0.00 -0.49
C GLY A 100 -7.14 0.73 0.69
N ARG A 101 -8.29 0.26 1.17
CA ARG A 101 -9.04 0.90 2.27
C ARG A 101 -8.64 0.39 3.65
N GLU A 102 -7.95 -0.76 3.68
CA GLU A 102 -7.53 -1.41 4.91
C GLU A 102 -6.04 -1.32 5.17
N THR A 103 -5.68 -0.96 6.40
CA THR A 103 -4.28 -0.76 6.79
C THR A 103 -3.48 -2.06 6.84
N TYR A 104 -4.14 -3.24 6.84
CA TYR A 104 -3.45 -4.55 6.83
C TYR A 104 -2.85 -4.87 5.47
N ASN A 105 -3.21 -4.13 4.43
CA ASN A 105 -2.69 -4.30 3.08
C ASN A 105 -1.75 -3.15 2.66
N ILE A 106 -1.33 -2.31 3.61
CA ILE A 106 -0.59 -1.08 3.33
C ILE A 106 0.68 -1.02 4.17
N VAL A 107 1.79 -0.68 3.52
CA VAL A 107 3.08 -0.39 4.17
C VAL A 107 3.69 0.90 3.62
N PRO A 108 4.55 1.58 4.37
CA PRO A 108 5.31 2.68 3.81
C PRO A 108 6.39 2.17 2.86
N GLN A 109 6.35 2.65 1.62
CA GLN A 109 7.21 2.16 0.55
C GLN A 109 7.77 3.31 -0.29
N ASN A 110 9.03 3.16 -0.69
CA ASN A 110 9.69 4.05 -1.63
C ASN A 110 8.89 4.13 -2.95
N LEU A 111 8.72 5.35 -3.48
CA LEU A 111 7.86 5.60 -4.64
C LEU A 111 8.32 4.88 -5.91
N ALA A 112 9.62 4.84 -6.19
CA ALA A 112 10.16 4.16 -7.37
C ALA A 112 9.95 2.64 -7.30
N GLN A 113 10.07 2.06 -6.10
CA GLN A 113 9.79 0.64 -5.89
C GLN A 113 8.29 0.35 -5.99
N ASN A 114 7.45 1.16 -5.33
CA ASN A 114 6.00 0.99 -5.31
C ASN A 114 5.38 1.08 -6.71
N ARG A 115 5.74 2.13 -7.48
CA ARG A 115 5.10 2.42 -8.77
C ARG A 115 5.78 1.75 -9.96
N GLY A 116 7.07 1.41 -9.85
CA GLY A 116 7.86 0.82 -10.93
C GLY A 116 8.13 -0.66 -10.71
N ALA A 117 9.17 -0.96 -9.93
CA ALA A 117 9.73 -2.31 -9.83
C ALA A 117 8.71 -3.34 -9.31
N TRP A 118 7.93 -3.01 -8.27
CA TRP A 118 6.95 -3.93 -7.70
C TRP A 118 5.86 -4.30 -8.72
N ARG A 119 5.37 -3.28 -9.43
CA ARG A 119 4.34 -3.41 -10.46
C ARG A 119 4.77 -4.29 -11.63
N THR A 120 6.02 -4.18 -12.07
CA THR A 120 6.53 -4.90 -13.25
C THR A 120 7.13 -6.26 -12.91
N GLN A 121 7.88 -6.38 -11.82
CA GLN A 121 8.63 -7.59 -11.49
C GLN A 121 7.84 -8.57 -10.63
N VAL A 122 6.81 -8.11 -9.92
CA VAL A 122 6.04 -8.94 -8.98
C VAL A 122 4.59 -9.07 -9.41
N GLU A 123 3.90 -7.96 -9.62
CA GLU A 123 2.46 -7.98 -9.90
C GLU A 123 2.13 -8.47 -11.31
N ALA A 124 2.93 -8.12 -12.32
CA ALA A 124 2.65 -8.49 -13.71
C ALA A 124 2.69 -10.03 -13.93
N PRO A 125 3.72 -10.78 -13.49
CA PRO A 125 3.72 -12.24 -13.65
C PRO A 125 2.54 -12.94 -12.97
N ILE A 126 2.10 -12.44 -11.81
CA ILE A 126 0.95 -12.97 -11.08
C ILE A 126 -0.32 -12.72 -11.88
N TYR A 127 -0.52 -11.48 -12.31
CA TYR A 127 -1.67 -11.09 -13.12
C TYR A 127 -1.77 -11.94 -14.38
N ASP A 128 -0.67 -12.11 -15.13
CA ASP A 128 -0.65 -12.88 -16.38
C ASP A 128 -0.97 -14.36 -16.13
N SER A 129 -0.46 -14.93 -15.03
CA SER A 129 -0.78 -16.30 -14.63
C SER A 129 -2.27 -16.46 -14.33
N VAL A 130 -2.88 -15.50 -13.63
CA VAL A 130 -4.31 -15.52 -13.29
C VAL A 130 -5.19 -15.26 -14.51
N ALA A 131 -4.79 -14.35 -15.40
CA ALA A 131 -5.50 -14.04 -16.64
C ALA A 131 -5.61 -15.28 -17.55
N LYS A 132 -4.56 -16.12 -17.56
CA LYS A 132 -4.50 -17.45 -18.22
C LYS A 132 -5.34 -18.53 -17.52
N GLY A 133 -6.11 -18.18 -16.48
CA GLY A 133 -7.04 -19.07 -15.79
C GLY A 133 -6.46 -19.82 -14.60
N ASN A 134 -5.22 -19.57 -14.19
CA ASN A 134 -4.70 -20.18 -12.96
C ASN A 134 -5.26 -19.48 -11.72
N VAL A 135 -5.48 -20.25 -10.65
CA VAL A 135 -5.65 -19.68 -9.31
C VAL A 135 -4.26 -19.55 -8.69
N VAL A 136 -3.93 -18.37 -8.16
CA VAL A 136 -2.59 -18.10 -7.61
C VAL A 136 -2.69 -17.76 -6.13
N THR A 137 -1.95 -18.50 -5.31
CA THR A 137 -1.66 -18.12 -3.93
C THR A 137 -0.48 -17.18 -3.92
N TYR A 138 -0.66 -15.97 -3.38
CA TYR A 138 0.37 -14.94 -3.28
C TYR A 138 0.60 -14.55 -1.83
N GLU A 139 1.85 -14.55 -1.40
CA GLU A 139 2.28 -14.27 -0.04
C GLU A 139 3.35 -13.19 -0.02
N VAL A 140 3.26 -12.27 0.95
CA VAL A 140 4.25 -11.22 1.19
C VAL A 140 4.59 -11.15 2.67
N TRP A 141 5.89 -11.04 2.96
CA TRP A 141 6.47 -10.86 4.29
C TRP A 141 7.29 -9.56 4.30
N PRO A 142 6.73 -8.46 4.83
CA PRO A 142 7.51 -7.27 5.11
C PRO A 142 8.64 -7.57 6.11
N VAL A 143 9.87 -7.21 5.76
CA VAL A 143 11.07 -7.43 6.58
C VAL A 143 11.47 -6.11 7.23
N TYR A 144 11.62 -6.12 8.55
CA TYR A 144 11.93 -4.94 9.36
C TYR A 144 13.32 -5.05 9.97
N LYS A 145 14.08 -3.94 10.03
CA LYS A 145 15.42 -3.88 10.65
C LYS A 145 15.42 -4.10 12.19
N GLY A 146 14.25 -4.19 12.82
CA GLY A 146 14.16 -4.42 14.25
C GLY A 146 12.72 -4.51 14.77
N LYS A 147 12.59 -4.88 16.04
CA LYS A 147 11.29 -5.11 16.70
C LYS A 147 10.39 -3.86 16.76
N LYS A 148 10.99 -2.65 16.79
CA LYS A 148 10.27 -1.37 16.89
C LYS A 148 10.17 -0.60 15.56
N ALA A 149 10.74 -1.12 14.47
CA ALA A 149 10.70 -0.43 13.17
C ALA A 149 9.32 -0.54 12.53
N THR A 150 8.71 0.55 12.09
CA THR A 150 7.36 0.54 11.50
C THR A 150 7.36 0.55 9.96
N ARG A 151 8.51 0.91 9.36
CA ARG A 151 8.75 0.84 7.92
C ARG A 151 9.58 -0.40 7.57
N PRO A 152 9.16 -1.24 6.60
CA PRO A 152 9.97 -2.38 6.19
C PRO A 152 11.22 -1.92 5.41
N SER A 153 12.34 -2.62 5.59
CA SER A 153 13.54 -2.44 4.77
C SER A 153 13.49 -3.21 3.47
N SER A 154 12.68 -4.26 3.39
CA SER A 154 12.45 -5.02 2.18
C SER A 154 11.13 -5.78 2.26
N LEU A 155 10.66 -6.26 1.11
CA LEU A 155 9.48 -7.11 0.99
C LEU A 155 9.92 -8.44 0.41
N ARG A 156 9.82 -9.52 1.19
CA ARG A 156 9.99 -10.89 0.68
C ARG A 156 8.65 -11.38 0.16
N TYR A 157 8.62 -12.07 -0.97
CA TYR A 157 7.37 -12.49 -1.58
C TYR A 157 7.48 -13.81 -2.31
N ARG A 158 6.33 -14.48 -2.48
CA ARG A 158 6.21 -15.73 -3.23
C ARG A 158 4.80 -15.90 -3.77
N ALA A 159 4.68 -16.28 -5.03
CA ALA A 159 3.43 -16.66 -5.66
C ALA A 159 3.53 -18.03 -6.34
N ARG A 160 2.52 -18.86 -6.13
CA ARG A 160 2.40 -20.20 -6.72
C ARG A 160 0.99 -20.43 -7.23
N THR A 161 0.86 -21.13 -8.35
CA THR A 161 -0.45 -21.62 -8.80
C THR A 161 -1.02 -22.63 -7.79
N SER A 162 -2.33 -22.88 -7.82
CA SER A 162 -2.99 -23.94 -7.03
C SER A 162 -2.40 -25.33 -7.28
N LYS A 163 -1.78 -25.55 -8.45
CA LYS A 163 -1.06 -26.77 -8.83
C LYS A 163 0.39 -26.81 -8.31
N GLY A 164 0.82 -25.84 -7.51
CA GLY A 164 2.15 -25.77 -6.89
C GLY A 164 3.26 -25.13 -7.75
N LYS A 165 3.02 -24.90 -9.05
CA LYS A 165 3.98 -24.24 -9.95
C LYS A 165 4.33 -22.84 -9.43
N LEU A 166 5.63 -22.56 -9.28
CA LEU A 166 6.13 -21.23 -8.91
C LEU A 166 5.85 -20.23 -10.05
N VAL A 167 5.25 -19.09 -9.70
CA VAL A 167 5.02 -17.98 -10.63
C VAL A 167 6.12 -16.94 -10.48
N VAL A 168 6.36 -16.49 -9.24
CA VAL A 168 7.43 -15.54 -8.92
C VAL A 168 7.80 -15.67 -7.44
N SER A 169 9.06 -15.45 -7.09
CA SER A 169 9.50 -15.28 -5.70
C SER A 169 10.75 -14.43 -5.64
N GLY A 170 10.95 -13.74 -4.52
CA GLY A 170 12.15 -12.93 -4.34
C GLY A 170 12.08 -12.07 -3.10
N THR A 171 13.00 -11.12 -3.03
CA THR A 171 13.01 -10.05 -2.03
C THR A 171 13.29 -8.74 -2.73
N MET A 172 12.43 -7.74 -2.54
CA MET A 172 12.61 -6.39 -3.09
C MET A 172 13.08 -5.45 -1.98
N SER A 173 14.15 -4.71 -2.23
CA SER A 173 14.61 -3.68 -1.30
C SER A 173 13.60 -2.54 -1.23
N ASN A 174 13.37 -2.00 -0.03
CA ASN A 174 12.64 -0.77 0.18
C ASN A 174 13.64 0.30 0.63
N PRO A 175 14.46 0.85 -0.30
CA PRO A 175 15.50 1.81 0.05
C PRO A 175 14.88 3.06 0.66
N VAL A 176 15.65 3.77 1.48
CA VAL A 176 15.25 5.10 1.94
C VAL A 176 14.98 5.97 0.71
N PRO A 177 13.85 6.70 0.64
CA PRO A 177 13.65 7.66 -0.42
C PRO A 177 14.84 8.59 -0.49
N SER A 178 15.41 8.79 -1.68
CA SER A 178 16.36 9.87 -1.87
C SER A 178 15.73 11.14 -1.30
N ARG A 179 16.52 11.92 -0.55
CA ARG A 179 16.21 13.35 -0.44
C ARG A 179 16.24 13.81 -1.89
N MET A 180 15.07 13.97 -2.50
CA MET A 180 14.95 14.90 -3.60
C MET A 180 15.42 16.19 -2.94
N PHE A 181 16.60 16.67 -3.33
CA PHE A 181 17.14 17.93 -2.84
C PHE A 181 16.00 18.93 -2.94
N SER A 182 15.46 19.36 -1.79
CA SER A 182 14.79 20.64 -1.78
C SER A 182 15.88 21.63 -2.14
N TYR A 183 15.67 22.39 -3.20
CA TYR A 183 16.41 23.61 -3.44
C TYR A 183 15.96 24.66 -2.40
N ASP A 184 16.02 24.29 -1.12
CA ASP A 184 15.67 25.09 0.04
C ASP A 184 16.84 24.97 1.01
N SER A 185 17.98 25.53 0.58
CA SER A 185 19.07 25.99 1.43
C SER A 185 20.07 26.74 0.56
N ILE A 186 19.63 27.85 -0.04
CA ILE A 186 20.50 29.03 -0.05
C ILE A 186 20.01 29.83 1.15
N ASP A 187 20.76 29.68 2.25
CA ASP A 187 20.70 30.58 3.39
C ASP A 187 21.22 31.93 2.87
N ASP A 188 20.30 32.86 2.67
CA ASP A 188 20.52 34.26 2.32
C ASP A 188 21.14 34.98 3.52
N GLY A 189 22.41 34.66 3.77
CA GLY A 189 23.20 35.19 4.86
C GLY A 189 24.53 35.77 4.40
N ASN A 190 24.55 36.56 3.33
CA ASN A 190 25.53 37.65 3.24
C ASN A 190 25.09 38.76 2.27
N GLN A 191 24.97 39.97 2.82
CA GLN A 191 24.92 41.21 2.05
C GLN A 191 26.30 41.42 1.42
N ASP A 192 26.34 41.69 0.11
CA ASP A 192 27.24 42.65 -0.53
C ASP A 192 26.67 42.94 -1.92
N VAL A 193 25.93 44.04 -1.99
CA VAL A 193 25.35 44.56 -3.23
C VAL A 193 26.43 45.43 -3.87
N GLU A 194 27.25 44.85 -4.74
CA GLU A 194 28.08 45.64 -5.67
C GLU A 194 27.37 45.76 -7.02
N ASN A 195 27.07 47.01 -7.37
CA ASN A 195 26.54 47.46 -8.65
C ASN A 195 27.30 46.84 -9.82
N TYR A 196 26.58 46.16 -10.71
CA TYR A 196 27.05 45.95 -12.07
C TYR A 196 26.12 46.69 -13.03
N GLU A 197 26.64 47.78 -13.57
CA GLU A 197 26.01 48.62 -14.58
C GLU A 197 25.82 47.82 -15.87
N VAL A 198 24.61 47.93 -16.45
CA VAL A 198 24.28 47.34 -17.76
C VAL A 198 24.68 48.34 -18.85
N PRO A 199 25.61 48.01 -19.77
CA PRO A 199 25.81 48.81 -20.96
C PRO A 199 24.75 48.48 -22.03
N VAL A 200 24.23 49.53 -22.64
CA VAL A 200 23.26 49.55 -23.74
C VAL A 200 23.95 49.21 -25.08
N GLU A 201 23.15 48.62 -25.97
CA GLU A 201 23.36 48.04 -27.31
C GLU A 201 24.31 48.75 -28.31
N GLU A 202 24.86 47.98 -29.27
CA GLU A 202 24.84 48.36 -30.71
C GLU A 202 25.12 47.16 -31.66
N ASN A 203 24.07 46.76 -32.41
CA ASN A 203 23.90 46.44 -33.84
C ASN A 203 24.87 45.55 -34.70
N PHE A 204 24.25 45.08 -35.80
CA PHE A 204 24.73 44.47 -37.07
C PHE A 204 24.64 42.93 -37.13
N GLU A 205 23.96 42.27 -38.09
CA GLU A 205 23.26 42.68 -39.31
C GLU A 205 22.33 41.51 -39.76
N GLU A 206 21.22 41.81 -40.43
CA GLU A 206 20.25 40.85 -40.97
C GLU A 206 20.71 40.25 -42.32
N GLU A 207 20.51 38.94 -42.52
CA GLU A 207 20.41 38.37 -43.87
C GLU A 207 19.01 37.76 -44.09
N GLN A 208 18.33 38.30 -45.10
CA GLN A 208 16.98 37.97 -45.55
C GLN A 208 17.01 36.79 -46.53
N ILE A 209 16.15 35.78 -46.35
CA ILE A 209 15.64 34.99 -47.49
C ILE A 209 14.12 34.77 -47.31
N ASN A 210 13.39 35.36 -48.25
CA ASN A 210 11.95 35.33 -48.42
C ASN A 210 11.48 33.95 -48.98
N GLY A 211 10.29 33.52 -48.59
CA GLY A 211 9.87 32.12 -48.65
C GLY A 211 9.29 31.57 -49.95
N GLN A 212 8.95 30.28 -49.91
CA GLN A 212 7.94 29.66 -50.77
C GLN A 212 7.41 28.35 -50.15
N ASN A 213 6.08 28.22 -50.17
CA ASN A 213 5.25 27.09 -49.75
C ASN A 213 5.77 25.71 -50.16
N SER A 214 5.65 24.73 -49.25
CA SER A 214 5.00 23.46 -49.56
C SER A 214 4.54 22.78 -48.27
N ASN A 215 3.38 22.13 -48.37
CA ASN A 215 2.65 21.48 -47.29
C ASN A 215 3.46 20.37 -46.64
N GLU A 216 3.48 20.31 -45.31
CA GLU A 216 3.57 19.01 -44.62
C GLU A 216 2.78 19.03 -43.31
N GLU A 217 1.94 18.02 -43.21
CA GLU A 217 0.84 17.85 -42.27
C GLU A 217 1.31 17.62 -40.84
N MET A 218 0.57 18.21 -39.89
CA MET A 218 0.51 17.68 -38.53
C MET A 218 -0.02 16.24 -38.58
N LEU A 219 0.78 15.27 -38.14
CA LEU A 219 0.30 13.94 -37.81
C LEU A 219 0.48 13.63 -36.31
N PRO A 220 -0.61 13.34 -35.58
CA PRO A 220 -0.58 12.70 -34.28
C PRO A 220 -0.54 11.17 -34.46
N TYR A 221 0.11 10.44 -33.56
CA TYR A 221 -0.02 8.98 -33.45
C TYR A 221 -0.10 8.64 -31.95
N TRP A 222 -1.27 8.48 -31.32
CA TRP A 222 -2.37 7.49 -31.39
C TRP A 222 -2.12 6.13 -30.70
N PHE A 223 -3.17 5.76 -29.96
CA PHE A 223 -3.47 4.52 -29.22
C PHE A 223 -3.65 3.27 -30.11
N ASP A 224 -3.75 2.14 -29.41
CA ASP A 224 -3.91 0.73 -29.80
C ASP A 224 -4.97 0.37 -30.87
N GLU A 225 -4.73 -0.73 -31.60
CA GLU A 225 -5.66 -1.85 -31.85
C GLU A 225 -4.91 -3.01 -32.58
N VAL A 226 -4.74 -4.18 -31.96
CA VAL A 226 -5.52 -5.42 -32.19
C VAL A 226 -5.81 -5.70 -33.66
N ASN A 227 -5.18 -6.74 -34.22
CA ASN A 227 -5.66 -7.39 -35.43
C ASN A 227 -5.87 -8.89 -35.18
N VAL A 228 -7.10 -9.32 -35.43
CA VAL A 228 -7.61 -10.69 -35.50
C VAL A 228 -7.81 -11.00 -36.99
N ASN A 229 -7.85 -12.29 -37.33
CA ASN A 229 -8.12 -12.94 -38.64
C ASN A 229 -6.80 -13.40 -39.30
N GLU A 230 -6.65 -14.63 -39.79
CA GLU A 230 -7.62 -15.67 -40.19
C GLU A 230 -6.89 -17.04 -40.18
#